data_AF-A0A2N0MQ48-F1
#
_entry.id   AF-A0A2N0MQ48-F1
#
_cell.length_a   1.000
_cell.length_b   1.000
_cell.length_c   1.000
_cell.angle_alpha   90.00
_cell.angle_beta   90.00
_cell.angle_gamma   90.00
#
_symmetry.space_group_name_H-M   'P 1'
#
loop_
_entity.id
_entity.type
_entity.pdbx_description
1 polymer ?
#
loop_
_entity_poly.entity_id
_entity_poly.type
_entity_poly.pdbx_seq_one_letter_code
_entity_poly.pdbx_strand_id
1 'polypeptide(L)'
;MALADIRAATVREMIERALTLVPPDSHDAGKLQARQILANRADYDKAQGAFQRAFSIARKHQDQSLEMQALVASACVDFHHGHNEQSLERNLRVIELSHLVDMPYEETHAHYDLFHVLYAMGDSDQAASHAETMVASAERTRIRMWRSRAMEANEALGSAKGDWQTAREFTEQGLAISPQESTLMGARALVGYQLGETEAGDAYLNILFENFQAGAFDSGFQANHTVPTVVIPMVSYITGIEARFEFVEDIARSVFSSPDANPSATNAAHIGLALIAAQRGDETAAKELYGALQPIAGTMAPTCSYGPGLAVDRIRGLLSQTMGNLDQAADNFEHAAAFCRKAGYRPELGWTCCDYADALSLRNGPGDHKKAAGLLDESMAIATELGMRPLMERVADRQGALATQPVAKATYPDGLTQREVEVLRLLAQGKSNSQIAQELVVAEGTSRRHVANIHEKIDVANRAEATRYALREGLLSLDESSD
;
A
#
# COMPACT_ATOMS: atom_id res chain seq x y z
N MET A 1 4.38 28.63 -7.11
CA MET A 1 2.90 28.46 -7.05
C MET A 1 2.12 29.17 -8.17
N ALA A 2 2.13 30.50 -8.31
CA ALA A 2 1.28 31.19 -9.31
C ALA A 2 1.57 30.87 -10.80
N LEU A 3 2.82 30.56 -11.16
CA LEU A 3 3.21 30.36 -12.57
C LEU A 3 2.80 29.02 -13.18
N ALA A 4 2.50 28.02 -12.35
CA ALA A 4 2.20 26.67 -12.82
C ALA A 4 0.70 26.38 -12.93
N ASP A 5 -0.10 26.87 -11.99
CA ASP A 5 -1.57 26.90 -12.10
C ASP A 5 -2.00 27.70 -13.33
N ILE A 6 -1.25 28.77 -13.67
CA ILE A 6 -1.43 29.48 -14.94
C ILE A 6 -1.23 28.50 -16.11
N ARG A 7 -0.18 27.68 -16.16
CA ARG A 7 0.12 26.84 -17.34
C ARG A 7 -0.91 25.75 -17.63
N ALA A 8 -1.41 25.01 -16.63
CA ALA A 8 -2.39 23.93 -16.87
C ALA A 8 -3.77 24.47 -17.27
N ALA A 9 -4.24 25.52 -16.60
CA ALA A 9 -5.44 26.26 -16.99
C ALA A 9 -5.29 26.85 -18.40
N THR A 10 -4.12 27.42 -18.72
CA THR A 10 -3.85 27.95 -20.08
C THR A 10 -3.92 26.84 -21.14
N VAL A 11 -3.40 25.64 -20.86
CA VAL A 11 -3.47 24.52 -21.83
C VAL A 11 -4.90 24.03 -22.06
N ARG A 12 -5.71 23.87 -21.00
CA ARG A 12 -7.14 23.54 -21.14
C ARG A 12 -7.87 24.58 -21.99
N GLU A 13 -7.72 25.86 -21.65
CA GLU A 13 -8.35 26.97 -22.37
C GLU A 13 -7.90 27.05 -23.84
N MET A 14 -6.60 26.82 -24.10
CA MET A 14 -6.06 26.78 -25.46
C MET A 14 -6.65 25.63 -26.27
N ILE A 15 -6.78 24.43 -25.68
CA ILE A 15 -7.38 23.27 -26.36
C ILE A 15 -8.86 23.52 -26.64
N GLU A 16 -9.62 24.03 -25.66
CA GLU A 16 -11.04 24.36 -25.83
C GLU A 16 -11.24 25.39 -26.92
N ARG A 17 -10.42 26.45 -26.95
CA ARG A 17 -10.46 27.44 -28.03
C ARG A 17 -10.12 26.82 -29.38
N ALA A 18 -9.08 25.99 -29.46
CA ALA A 18 -8.69 25.33 -30.70
C ALA A 18 -9.79 24.41 -31.24
N LEU A 19 -10.52 23.70 -30.35
CA LEU A 19 -11.66 22.85 -30.72
C LEU A 19 -12.79 23.62 -31.40
N THR A 20 -12.99 24.90 -31.08
CA THR A 20 -13.99 25.74 -31.77
C THR A 20 -13.59 26.17 -33.18
N LEU A 21 -12.31 26.00 -33.54
CA LEU A 21 -11.74 26.42 -34.82
C LEU A 21 -11.60 25.28 -35.83
N VAL A 22 -11.87 24.04 -35.43
CA VAL A 22 -11.74 22.85 -36.29
C VAL A 22 -13.09 22.13 -36.47
N PRO A 23 -13.33 21.42 -37.58
CA PRO A 23 -14.56 20.63 -37.74
C PRO A 23 -14.64 19.53 -36.67
N PRO A 24 -15.80 19.31 -36.01
CA PRO A 24 -15.92 18.39 -34.86
C PRO A 24 -15.47 16.94 -35.11
N ASP A 25 -15.61 16.44 -36.34
CA ASP A 25 -15.25 15.07 -36.73
C ASP A 25 -13.91 14.98 -37.48
N SER A 26 -13.10 16.03 -37.48
CA SER A 26 -11.81 16.05 -38.19
C SER A 26 -10.70 15.30 -37.42
N HIS A 27 -9.64 14.88 -38.12
CA HIS A 27 -8.43 14.34 -37.46
C HIS A 27 -7.84 15.35 -36.47
N ASP A 28 -7.87 16.66 -36.77
CA ASP A 28 -7.36 17.70 -35.87
C ASP A 28 -8.20 17.81 -34.60
N ALA A 29 -9.53 17.72 -34.71
CA ALA A 29 -10.41 17.62 -33.54
C ALA A 29 -10.09 16.37 -32.71
N GLY A 30 -9.87 15.22 -33.35
CA GLY A 30 -9.44 13.99 -32.68
C GLY A 30 -8.16 14.17 -31.86
N LYS A 31 -7.12 14.73 -32.46
CA LYS A 31 -5.83 15.01 -31.77
C LYS A 31 -5.96 15.99 -30.62
N LEU A 32 -6.81 17.02 -30.76
CA LEU A 32 -7.09 17.97 -29.69
C LEU A 32 -7.84 17.30 -28.54
N GLN A 33 -8.84 16.46 -28.83
CA GLN A 33 -9.56 15.69 -27.82
C GLN A 33 -8.62 14.72 -27.08
N ALA A 34 -7.73 14.03 -27.78
CA ALA A 34 -6.74 13.14 -27.15
C ALA A 34 -5.84 13.89 -26.14
N ARG A 35 -5.38 15.10 -26.48
CA ARG A 35 -4.64 15.97 -25.56
C ARG A 35 -5.49 16.48 -24.40
N GLN A 36 -6.78 16.71 -24.63
CA GLN A 36 -7.71 17.19 -23.62
C GLN A 36 -7.92 16.18 -22.47
N ILE A 37 -7.72 14.87 -22.74
CA ILE A 37 -7.84 13.81 -21.72
C ILE A 37 -6.93 14.10 -20.52
N LEU A 38 -5.62 14.25 -20.76
CA LEU A 38 -4.65 14.52 -19.69
C LEU A 38 -4.79 15.94 -19.12
N ALA A 39 -5.26 16.91 -19.91
CA ALA A 39 -5.55 18.25 -19.41
C ALA A 39 -6.71 18.25 -18.39
N ASN A 40 -7.60 17.25 -18.47
CA ASN A 40 -8.69 17.01 -17.55
C ASN A 40 -8.40 15.91 -16.51
N ARG A 41 -7.14 15.51 -16.30
CA ARG A 41 -6.80 14.38 -15.40
C ARG A 41 -7.32 14.49 -13.95
N ALA A 42 -7.60 15.70 -13.47
CA ALA A 42 -8.20 15.92 -12.15
C ALA A 42 -9.73 15.63 -12.12
N ASP A 43 -10.40 15.67 -13.28
CA ASP A 43 -11.84 15.49 -13.44
C ASP A 43 -12.11 14.28 -14.35
N TYR A 44 -12.40 13.14 -13.71
CA TYR A 44 -12.53 11.86 -14.41
C TYR A 44 -13.59 11.89 -15.51
N ASP A 45 -14.76 12.47 -15.24
CA ASP A 45 -15.88 12.50 -16.19
C ASP A 45 -15.54 13.34 -17.43
N LYS A 46 -14.88 14.50 -17.24
CA LYS A 46 -14.43 15.32 -18.38
C LYS A 46 -13.34 14.62 -19.18
N ALA A 47 -12.43 13.91 -18.53
CA ALA A 47 -11.39 13.14 -19.20
C ALA A 47 -12.00 11.99 -20.02
N GLN A 48 -12.94 11.23 -19.46
CA GLN A 48 -13.64 10.16 -20.17
C GLN A 48 -14.49 10.70 -21.34
N GLY A 49 -15.14 11.85 -21.18
CA GLY A 49 -15.86 12.51 -22.27
C GLY A 49 -14.94 12.89 -23.43
N ALA A 50 -13.73 13.39 -23.14
CA ALA A 50 -12.73 13.68 -24.17
C ALA A 50 -12.21 12.40 -24.84
N PHE A 51 -11.96 11.35 -24.05
CA PHE A 51 -11.57 10.03 -24.56
C PHE A 51 -12.60 9.46 -25.53
N GLN A 52 -13.89 9.44 -25.16
CA GLN A 52 -14.96 8.93 -26.02
C GLN A 52 -15.02 9.66 -27.37
N ARG A 53 -14.83 11.00 -27.38
CA ARG A 53 -14.80 11.79 -28.62
C ARG A 53 -13.56 11.46 -29.47
N ALA A 54 -12.37 11.45 -28.87
CA ALA A 54 -11.13 11.11 -29.56
C ALA A 54 -11.18 9.69 -30.17
N PHE A 55 -11.65 8.72 -29.37
CA PHE A 55 -11.74 7.32 -29.76
C PHE A 55 -12.79 7.08 -30.86
N SER A 56 -13.93 7.78 -30.81
CA SER A 56 -14.94 7.74 -31.88
C SER A 56 -14.38 8.25 -33.21
N ILE A 57 -13.65 9.39 -33.18
CA ILE A 57 -12.99 9.95 -34.36
C ILE A 57 -11.93 8.99 -34.90
N ALA A 58 -11.08 8.42 -34.03
CA ALA A 58 -10.08 7.43 -34.42
C ALA A 58 -10.70 6.25 -35.17
N ARG A 59 -11.76 5.66 -34.62
CA ARG A 59 -12.47 4.53 -35.24
C ARG A 59 -13.12 4.90 -36.57
N LYS A 60 -13.75 6.08 -36.64
CA LYS A 60 -14.41 6.57 -37.87
C LYS A 60 -13.42 6.69 -39.03
N HIS A 61 -12.21 7.18 -38.75
CA HIS A 61 -11.15 7.36 -39.75
C HIS A 61 -10.19 6.19 -39.86
N GLN A 62 -10.38 5.12 -39.07
CA GLN A 62 -9.44 3.99 -38.97
C GLN A 62 -8.00 4.45 -38.64
N ASP A 63 -7.89 5.49 -37.82
CA ASP A 63 -6.62 6.12 -37.43
C ASP A 63 -6.06 5.42 -36.18
N GLN A 64 -5.24 4.41 -36.41
CA GLN A 64 -4.61 3.61 -35.35
C GLN A 64 -3.67 4.44 -34.47
N SER A 65 -3.03 5.48 -35.03
CA SER A 65 -2.17 6.37 -34.26
C SER A 65 -2.97 7.22 -33.28
N LEU A 66 -4.11 7.75 -33.71
CA LEU A 66 -5.01 8.48 -32.82
C LEU A 66 -5.68 7.55 -31.79
N GLU A 67 -6.02 6.32 -32.17
CA GLU A 67 -6.53 5.29 -31.24
C GLU A 67 -5.53 5.05 -30.11
N MET A 68 -4.26 4.81 -30.45
CA MET A 68 -3.18 4.59 -29.49
C MET A 68 -2.97 5.78 -28.55
N GLN A 69 -3.00 7.02 -29.08
CA GLN A 69 -2.89 8.24 -28.28
C GLN A 69 -4.04 8.42 -27.29
N ALA A 70 -5.26 8.19 -27.74
CA ALA A 70 -6.44 8.33 -26.88
C ALA A 70 -6.45 7.26 -25.77
N LEU A 71 -6.10 6.01 -26.11
CA LEU A 71 -6.05 4.91 -25.16
C LEU A 71 -5.03 5.14 -24.05
N VAL A 72 -3.77 5.45 -24.39
CA VAL A 72 -2.72 5.64 -23.36
C VAL A 72 -3.02 6.84 -22.47
N ALA A 73 -3.55 7.93 -23.03
CA ALA A 73 -3.95 9.09 -22.24
C ALA A 73 -5.11 8.77 -21.29
N SER A 74 -6.10 7.98 -21.72
CA SER A 74 -7.20 7.54 -20.85
C SER A 74 -6.69 6.59 -19.78
N ALA A 75 -5.86 5.62 -20.15
CA ALA A 75 -5.36 4.61 -19.23
C ALA A 75 -4.56 5.21 -18.07
N CYS A 76 -3.78 6.26 -18.36
CA CYS A 76 -3.09 7.07 -17.34
C CYS A 76 -4.09 7.73 -16.36
N VAL A 77 -5.20 8.27 -16.87
CA VAL A 77 -6.27 8.85 -16.01
C VAL A 77 -6.97 7.75 -15.20
N ASP A 78 -7.28 6.61 -15.80
CA ASP A 78 -7.88 5.48 -15.10
C ASP A 78 -7.03 5.03 -13.92
N PHE A 79 -5.72 4.87 -14.15
CA PHE A 79 -4.76 4.52 -13.10
C PHE A 79 -4.79 5.54 -11.95
N HIS A 80 -4.67 6.83 -12.27
CA HIS A 80 -4.66 7.87 -11.23
C HIS A 80 -5.94 7.94 -10.42
N HIS A 81 -7.08 7.51 -10.96
CA HIS A 81 -8.37 7.44 -10.27
C HIS A 81 -8.65 6.07 -9.62
N GLY A 82 -7.69 5.14 -9.66
CA GLY A 82 -7.83 3.81 -9.05
C GLY A 82 -8.62 2.80 -9.90
N HIS A 83 -8.94 3.14 -11.15
CA HIS A 83 -9.60 2.26 -12.12
C HIS A 83 -8.57 1.33 -12.79
N ASN A 84 -7.92 0.49 -11.97
CA ASN A 84 -6.78 -0.34 -12.35
C ASN A 84 -7.10 -1.33 -13.48
N GLU A 85 -8.26 -1.99 -13.43
CA GLU A 85 -8.68 -2.95 -14.46
C GLU A 85 -8.85 -2.28 -15.83
N GLN A 86 -9.48 -1.10 -15.84
CA GLN A 86 -9.69 -0.33 -17.06
C GLN A 86 -8.37 0.23 -17.62
N SER A 87 -7.46 0.64 -16.74
CA SER A 87 -6.11 1.06 -17.13
C SER A 87 -5.33 -0.10 -17.75
N LEU A 88 -5.38 -1.29 -17.14
CA LEU A 88 -4.75 -2.51 -17.63
C LEU A 88 -5.26 -2.87 -19.03
N GLU A 89 -6.57 -2.96 -19.22
CA GLU A 89 -7.19 -3.31 -20.51
C GLU A 89 -6.77 -2.35 -21.63
N ARG A 90 -6.87 -1.04 -21.37
CA ARG A 90 -6.52 0.00 -22.36
C ARG A 90 -5.04 -0.04 -22.72
N ASN A 91 -4.15 -0.21 -21.75
CA ASN A 91 -2.72 -0.26 -22.03
C ASN A 91 -2.31 -1.56 -22.74
N LEU A 92 -2.90 -2.71 -22.42
CA LEU A 92 -2.67 -3.94 -23.19
C LEU A 92 -3.06 -3.75 -24.66
N ARG A 93 -4.18 -3.04 -24.93
CA ARG A 93 -4.56 -2.67 -26.29
C ARG A 93 -3.55 -1.74 -26.96
N VAL A 94 -2.91 -0.84 -26.22
CA VAL A 94 -1.82 0.01 -26.74
C VAL A 94 -0.61 -0.85 -27.15
N ILE A 95 -0.26 -1.87 -26.36
CA ILE A 95 0.83 -2.81 -26.71
C ILE A 95 0.48 -3.61 -27.97
N GLU A 96 -0.77 -4.03 -28.16
CA GLU A 96 -1.17 -4.67 -29.42
C GLU A 96 -1.01 -3.74 -30.63
N LEU A 97 -1.39 -2.47 -30.47
CA LEU A 97 -1.30 -1.46 -31.53
C LEU A 97 0.16 -1.07 -31.85
N SER A 98 1.08 -1.13 -30.89
CA SER A 98 2.49 -0.77 -31.11
C SER A 98 3.19 -1.70 -32.11
N HIS A 99 2.66 -2.91 -32.32
CA HIS A 99 3.12 -3.81 -33.37
C HIS A 99 2.67 -3.38 -34.78
N LEU A 100 1.70 -2.49 -34.88
CA LEU A 100 1.11 -2.02 -36.14
C LEU A 100 1.56 -0.59 -36.50
N VAL A 101 1.78 0.26 -35.50
CA VAL A 101 2.20 1.65 -35.68
C VAL A 101 3.44 1.97 -34.84
N ASP A 102 4.44 2.61 -35.44
CA ASP A 102 5.68 2.99 -34.75
C ASP A 102 5.50 4.27 -33.95
N MET A 103 5.07 4.11 -32.70
CA MET A 103 4.78 5.19 -31.75
C MET A 103 5.49 4.93 -30.42
N PRO A 104 6.82 5.09 -30.36
CA PRO A 104 7.63 4.68 -29.21
C PRO A 104 7.30 5.45 -27.93
N TYR A 105 6.79 6.68 -28.03
CA TYR A 105 6.35 7.45 -26.86
C TYR A 105 5.15 6.79 -26.19
N GLU A 106 4.10 6.50 -26.96
CA GLU A 106 2.87 5.89 -26.49
C GLU A 106 3.11 4.46 -26.00
N GLU A 107 3.94 3.67 -26.69
CA GLU A 107 4.33 2.33 -26.24
C GLU A 107 5.08 2.38 -24.90
N THR A 108 6.06 3.27 -24.77
CA THR A 108 6.83 3.42 -23.53
C THR A 108 5.95 3.88 -22.36
N HIS A 109 5.01 4.79 -22.62
CA HIS A 109 4.05 5.24 -21.62
C HIS A 109 3.11 4.09 -21.19
N ALA A 110 2.63 3.27 -22.13
CA ALA A 110 1.82 2.11 -21.79
C ALA A 110 2.58 1.09 -20.95
N HIS A 111 3.85 0.80 -21.26
CA HIS A 111 4.68 -0.06 -20.42
C HIS A 111 4.86 0.52 -19.00
N TYR A 112 5.05 1.84 -18.90
CA TYR A 112 5.14 2.52 -17.59
C TYR A 112 3.84 2.35 -16.82
N ASP A 113 2.68 2.67 -17.39
CA ASP A 113 1.39 2.55 -16.70
C ASP A 113 1.07 1.10 -16.32
N LEU A 114 1.34 0.13 -17.21
CA LEU A 114 1.18 -1.31 -16.92
C LEU A 114 2.02 -1.73 -15.73
N PHE A 115 3.27 -1.29 -15.67
CA PHE A 115 4.12 -1.52 -14.51
C PHE A 115 3.45 -1.02 -13.22
N HIS A 116 2.97 0.22 -13.16
CA HIS A 116 2.37 0.77 -11.93
C HIS A 116 1.10 0.05 -11.52
N VAL A 117 0.23 -0.27 -12.50
CA VAL A 117 -1.02 -0.97 -12.25
C VAL A 117 -0.76 -2.37 -11.70
N LEU A 118 0.13 -3.13 -12.33
CA LEU A 118 0.48 -4.49 -11.91
C LEU A 118 1.24 -4.49 -10.58
N TYR A 119 2.13 -3.52 -10.37
CA TYR A 119 2.81 -3.30 -9.09
C TYR A 119 1.82 -2.99 -7.96
N ALA A 120 0.87 -2.08 -8.20
CA ALA A 120 -0.17 -1.74 -7.24
C ALA A 120 -1.05 -2.95 -6.89
N MET A 121 -1.36 -3.81 -7.86
CA MET A 121 -2.15 -5.03 -7.67
C MET A 121 -1.36 -6.24 -7.14
N GLY A 122 -0.03 -6.11 -6.99
CA GLY A 122 0.83 -7.18 -6.49
C GLY A 122 1.15 -8.28 -7.52
N ASP A 123 0.96 -8.02 -8.81
CA ASP A 123 1.44 -8.91 -9.89
C ASP A 123 2.87 -8.52 -10.28
N SER A 124 3.81 -8.88 -9.40
CA SER A 124 5.19 -8.42 -9.50
C SER A 124 5.97 -9.05 -10.66
N ASP A 125 5.51 -10.17 -11.21
CA ASP A 125 6.14 -10.85 -12.33
C ASP A 125 5.78 -10.18 -13.66
N GLN A 126 4.49 -9.88 -13.88
CA GLN A 126 4.10 -9.09 -15.05
C GLN A 126 4.62 -7.65 -14.97
N ALA A 127 4.64 -7.05 -13.77
CA ALA A 127 5.27 -5.74 -13.57
C ALA A 127 6.75 -5.76 -13.99
N ALA A 128 7.51 -6.81 -13.61
CA ALA A 128 8.91 -6.99 -14.02
C ALA A 128 9.06 -7.00 -15.54
N SER A 129 8.24 -7.80 -16.23
CA SER A 129 8.30 -7.93 -17.68
C SER A 129 8.12 -6.59 -18.40
N HIS A 130 7.18 -5.76 -17.91
CA HIS A 130 6.97 -4.42 -18.47
C HIS A 130 8.08 -3.45 -18.11
N ALA A 131 8.61 -3.45 -16.88
CA ALA A 131 9.72 -2.60 -16.48
C ALA A 131 11.00 -2.90 -17.31
N GLU A 132 11.31 -4.18 -17.55
CA GLU A 132 12.43 -4.60 -18.37
C GLU A 132 12.27 -4.17 -19.84
N THR A 133 11.08 -4.43 -20.42
CA THR A 133 10.77 -4.07 -21.81
C THR A 133 10.82 -2.56 -22.03
N MET A 134 10.38 -1.79 -21.02
CA MET A 134 10.35 -0.34 -21.05
C MET A 134 11.74 0.29 -21.28
N VAL A 135 12.82 -0.35 -20.84
CA VAL A 135 14.18 0.18 -21.04
C VAL A 135 14.48 0.34 -22.54
N ALA A 136 14.19 -0.69 -23.32
CA ALA A 136 14.43 -0.66 -24.77
C ALA A 136 13.47 0.31 -25.48
N SER A 137 12.20 0.34 -25.10
CA SER A 137 11.22 1.27 -25.70
C SER A 137 11.58 2.73 -25.38
N ALA A 138 12.01 3.02 -24.15
CA ALA A 138 12.40 4.35 -23.70
C ALA A 138 13.61 4.90 -24.47
N GLU A 139 14.60 4.07 -24.78
CA GLU A 139 15.75 4.46 -25.61
C GLU A 139 15.30 4.92 -27.01
N ARG A 140 14.31 4.25 -27.62
CA ARG A 140 13.76 4.66 -28.93
C ARG A 140 13.09 6.03 -28.89
N THR A 141 12.52 6.43 -27.75
CA THR A 141 11.90 7.77 -27.61
C THR A 141 12.92 8.92 -27.68
N ARG A 142 14.18 8.66 -27.27
CA ARG A 142 15.23 9.67 -27.03
C ARG A 142 14.83 10.78 -26.05
N ILE A 143 13.78 10.56 -25.24
CA ILE A 143 13.30 11.51 -24.24
C ILE A 143 13.92 11.15 -22.90
N ARG A 144 14.70 12.08 -22.34
CA ARG A 144 15.41 11.92 -21.05
C ARG A 144 14.49 11.45 -19.92
N MET A 145 13.28 12.02 -19.84
CA MET A 145 12.27 11.66 -18.82
C MET A 145 11.93 10.16 -18.89
N TRP A 146 11.68 9.61 -20.08
CA TRP A 146 11.30 8.20 -20.21
C TRP A 146 12.44 7.25 -19.89
N ARG A 147 13.68 7.61 -20.25
CA ARG A 147 14.86 6.83 -19.88
C ARG A 147 15.06 6.79 -18.37
N SER A 148 14.87 7.93 -17.68
CA SER A 148 14.92 8.01 -16.21
C SER A 148 13.81 7.18 -15.56
N ARG A 149 12.57 7.28 -16.07
CA ARG A 149 11.40 6.54 -15.56
C ARG A 149 11.51 5.03 -15.75
N ALA A 150 12.17 4.57 -16.81
CA ALA A 150 12.46 3.15 -16.97
C ALA A 150 13.38 2.64 -15.86
N MET A 151 14.36 3.43 -15.43
CA MET A 151 15.23 3.07 -14.30
C MET A 151 14.43 3.06 -12.98
N GLU A 152 13.58 4.06 -12.78
CA GLU A 152 12.68 4.17 -11.62
C GLU A 152 11.77 2.93 -11.47
N ALA A 153 11.15 2.45 -12.54
CA ALA A 153 10.28 1.28 -12.48
C ALA A 153 11.05 0.01 -12.04
N ASN A 154 12.24 -0.20 -12.59
CA ASN A 154 13.07 -1.36 -12.23
C ASN A 154 13.64 -1.24 -10.80
N GLU A 155 14.02 -0.03 -10.40
CA GLU A 155 14.43 0.27 -9.02
C GLU A 155 13.30 -0.06 -8.03
N ALA A 156 12.10 0.46 -8.27
CA ALA A 156 10.95 0.28 -7.38
C ALA A 156 10.62 -1.20 -7.18
N LEU A 157 10.75 -2.02 -8.22
CA LEU A 157 10.58 -3.47 -8.12
C LEU A 157 11.71 -4.14 -7.34
N GLY A 158 12.97 -3.77 -7.60
CA GLY A 158 14.12 -4.27 -6.87
C GLY A 158 14.00 -3.99 -5.37
N SER A 159 13.72 -2.74 -5.01
CA SER A 159 13.47 -2.32 -3.63
C SER A 159 12.30 -3.06 -3.01
N ALA A 160 11.18 -3.22 -3.73
CA ALA A 160 10.01 -3.94 -3.21
C ALA A 160 10.28 -5.45 -3.01
N LYS A 161 11.08 -6.09 -3.86
CA LYS A 161 11.48 -7.50 -3.70
C LYS A 161 12.62 -7.70 -2.69
N GLY A 162 13.28 -6.63 -2.26
CA GLY A 162 14.47 -6.67 -1.41
C GLY A 162 15.76 -7.01 -2.17
N ASP A 163 15.74 -6.92 -3.50
CA ASP A 163 16.95 -7.00 -4.31
C ASP A 163 17.66 -5.63 -4.29
N TRP A 164 18.39 -5.40 -3.21
CA TRP A 164 19.09 -4.15 -2.99
C TRP A 164 20.09 -3.88 -4.10
N GLN A 165 20.80 -4.89 -4.60
CA GLN A 165 21.80 -4.70 -5.65
C GLN A 165 21.17 -4.09 -6.91
N THR A 166 20.11 -4.73 -7.41
CA THR A 166 19.36 -4.23 -8.57
C THR A 166 18.81 -2.83 -8.32
N ALA A 167 18.23 -2.57 -7.14
CA ALA A 167 17.75 -1.24 -6.79
C ALA A 167 18.87 -0.18 -6.82
N ARG A 168 20.06 -0.51 -6.29
CA ARG A 168 21.24 0.37 -6.31
C ARG A 168 21.70 0.68 -7.73
N GLU A 169 21.81 -0.34 -8.58
CA GLU A 169 22.29 -0.22 -9.96
C GLU A 169 21.35 0.65 -10.81
N PHE A 170 20.04 0.43 -10.74
CA PHE A 170 19.07 1.24 -11.47
C PHE A 170 18.99 2.67 -10.93
N THR A 171 19.11 2.85 -9.62
CA THR A 171 19.18 4.20 -9.03
C THR A 171 20.39 4.98 -9.56
N GLU A 172 21.57 4.36 -9.62
CA GLU A 172 22.78 5.00 -10.11
C GLU A 172 22.63 5.39 -11.59
N GLN A 173 22.14 4.48 -12.43
CA GLN A 173 21.88 4.75 -13.85
C GLN A 173 20.85 5.88 -14.04
N GLY A 174 19.76 5.84 -13.29
CA GLY A 174 18.70 6.84 -13.37
C GLY A 174 19.14 8.23 -12.90
N LEU A 175 19.92 8.32 -11.81
CA LEU A 175 20.47 9.59 -11.34
C LEU A 175 21.57 10.13 -12.27
N ALA A 176 22.33 9.28 -12.95
CA ALA A 176 23.25 9.71 -14.00
C ALA A 176 22.50 10.34 -15.19
N ILE A 177 21.31 9.83 -15.52
CA ILE A 177 20.43 10.42 -16.54
C ILE A 177 19.81 11.71 -16.01
N SER A 178 19.24 11.69 -14.81
CA SER A 178 18.47 12.79 -14.21
C SER A 178 18.87 13.02 -12.74
N PRO A 179 19.90 13.86 -12.47
CA PRO A 179 20.41 14.08 -11.12
C PRO A 179 19.46 14.81 -10.15
N GLN A 180 18.25 15.19 -10.58
CA GLN A 180 17.23 15.88 -9.79
C GLN A 180 15.95 15.02 -9.65
N GLU A 181 15.99 13.77 -10.09
CA GLU A 181 14.86 12.86 -10.00
C GLU A 181 14.64 12.48 -8.52
N SER A 182 13.49 12.88 -7.96
CA SER A 182 13.25 12.80 -6.52
C SER A 182 12.90 11.38 -6.07
N THR A 183 12.24 10.59 -6.91
CA THR A 183 11.85 9.20 -6.61
C THR A 183 13.09 8.36 -6.36
N LEU A 184 14.06 8.42 -7.26
CA LEU A 184 15.33 7.72 -7.19
C LEU A 184 16.20 8.21 -6.02
N MET A 185 16.17 9.51 -5.70
CA MET A 185 16.82 10.00 -4.46
C MET A 185 16.16 9.44 -3.21
N GLY A 186 14.84 9.43 -3.16
CA GLY A 186 14.05 8.91 -2.05
C GLY A 186 14.29 7.41 -1.85
N ALA A 187 14.27 6.65 -2.94
CA ALA A 187 14.63 5.23 -2.96
C ALA A 187 16.04 4.99 -2.43
N ARG A 188 17.03 5.78 -2.90
CA ARG A 188 18.42 5.66 -2.45
C ARG A 188 18.57 5.91 -0.96
N ALA A 189 17.90 6.94 -0.46
CA ALA A 189 17.87 7.25 0.96
C ALA A 189 17.31 6.06 1.75
N LEU A 190 16.14 5.54 1.34
CA LEU A 190 15.49 4.43 2.02
C LEU A 190 16.29 3.13 2.00
N VAL A 191 16.92 2.76 0.90
CA VAL A 191 17.81 1.59 0.87
C VAL A 191 18.94 1.74 1.90
N GLY A 192 19.51 2.94 2.03
CA GLY A 192 20.49 3.25 3.07
C GLY A 192 19.94 3.00 4.48
N TYR A 193 18.78 3.59 4.81
CA TYR A 193 18.16 3.39 6.13
C TYR A 193 17.72 1.95 6.38
N GLN A 194 17.15 1.25 5.40
CA GLN A 194 16.76 -0.16 5.54
C GLN A 194 17.97 -1.03 5.91
N LEU A 195 19.15 -0.77 5.33
CA LEU A 195 20.39 -1.48 5.62
C LEU A 195 21.16 -0.93 6.84
N GLY A 196 20.63 0.10 7.52
CA GLY A 196 21.28 0.80 8.62
C GLY A 196 22.50 1.64 8.22
N GLU A 197 22.68 1.93 6.94
CA GLU A 197 23.75 2.76 6.38
C GLU A 197 23.35 4.26 6.46
N THR A 198 23.16 4.77 7.68
CA THR A 198 22.58 6.09 7.95
C THR A 198 23.28 7.23 7.24
N GLU A 199 24.62 7.25 7.22
CA GLU A 199 25.39 8.32 6.55
C GLU A 199 25.10 8.37 5.03
N ALA A 200 24.99 7.20 4.39
CA ALA A 200 24.62 7.12 2.98
C ALA A 200 23.16 7.54 2.76
N GLY A 201 22.26 7.16 3.67
CA GLY A 201 20.85 7.57 3.64
C GLY A 201 20.66 9.09 3.76
N ASP A 202 21.33 9.69 4.74
CA ASP A 202 21.29 11.13 5.04
C ASP A 202 21.77 11.96 3.84
N ALA A 203 22.80 11.50 3.12
CA ALA A 203 23.32 12.21 1.96
C ALA A 203 22.23 12.48 0.90
N TYR A 204 21.42 11.46 0.57
CA TYR A 204 20.35 11.61 -0.41
C TYR A 204 19.10 12.28 0.16
N LEU A 205 18.75 12.01 1.43
CA LEU A 205 17.62 12.67 2.09
C LEU A 205 17.83 14.19 2.19
N ASN A 206 19.06 14.63 2.46
CA ASN A 206 19.40 16.05 2.50
C ASN A 206 19.32 16.70 1.12
N ILE A 207 19.84 16.05 0.07
CA ILE A 207 19.71 16.56 -1.30
C ILE A 207 18.24 16.68 -1.70
N LEU A 208 17.40 15.68 -1.39
CA LEU A 208 15.97 15.71 -1.65
C LEU A 208 15.29 16.92 -0.99
N PHE A 209 15.66 17.20 0.26
CA PHE A 209 15.14 18.33 1.03
C PHE A 209 15.62 19.68 0.48
N GLU A 210 16.91 19.82 0.18
CA GLU A 210 17.50 21.04 -0.37
C GLU A 210 16.90 21.39 -1.75
N ASN A 211 16.71 20.40 -2.62
CA ASN A 211 16.07 20.59 -3.92
C ASN A 211 14.63 21.13 -3.76
N PHE A 212 13.91 20.64 -2.76
CA PHE A 212 12.56 21.11 -2.49
C PHE A 212 12.55 22.57 -2.00
N GLN A 213 13.41 22.90 -1.03
CA GLN A 213 13.53 24.27 -0.52
C GLN A 213 13.97 25.28 -1.58
N ALA A 214 14.83 24.85 -2.51
CA ALA A 214 15.29 25.68 -3.63
C ALA A 214 14.22 25.94 -4.69
N GLY A 215 13.00 25.38 -4.55
CA GLY A 215 11.96 25.49 -5.56
C GLY A 215 12.33 24.78 -6.87
N ALA A 216 13.24 23.79 -6.83
CA ALA A 216 13.67 23.05 -8.02
C ALA A 216 12.52 22.29 -8.71
N PHE A 217 11.39 22.15 -8.02
CA PHE A 217 10.19 21.53 -8.53
C PHE A 217 9.08 22.54 -8.94
N ASP A 218 9.28 23.87 -8.89
CA ASP A 218 8.24 24.94 -9.07
C ASP A 218 7.58 25.03 -10.49
N SER A 219 7.61 23.96 -11.27
CA SER A 219 6.92 23.77 -12.55
C SER A 219 5.64 22.92 -12.44
N GLY A 220 4.78 23.28 -11.48
CA GLY A 220 3.46 22.64 -11.25
C GLY A 220 3.55 21.35 -10.48
N PHE A 221 2.43 20.91 -9.91
CA PHE A 221 2.36 19.63 -9.20
C PHE A 221 2.75 18.49 -10.15
N GLN A 222 4.04 18.16 -10.18
CA GLN A 222 4.59 16.97 -10.77
C GLN A 222 4.59 15.87 -9.71
N ALA A 223 4.47 14.61 -10.15
CA ALA A 223 4.50 13.42 -9.28
C ALA A 223 5.64 13.46 -8.25
N ASN A 224 6.77 14.03 -8.65
CA ASN A 224 7.99 14.17 -7.87
C ASN A 224 7.90 15.03 -6.60
N HIS A 225 6.88 15.89 -6.44
CA HIS A 225 6.72 16.74 -5.25
C HIS A 225 6.30 15.99 -3.99
N THR A 226 5.60 14.86 -4.14
CA THR A 226 5.07 14.11 -2.99
C THR A 226 6.06 13.09 -2.46
N VAL A 227 7.17 12.81 -3.15
CA VAL A 227 8.16 11.84 -2.67
C VAL A 227 8.62 12.12 -1.23
N PRO A 228 8.93 13.37 -0.82
CA PRO A 228 9.28 13.65 0.57
C PRO A 228 8.14 13.36 1.56
N THR A 229 6.87 13.45 1.15
CA THR A 229 5.73 13.19 2.05
C THR A 229 5.68 11.75 2.50
N VAL A 230 6.22 10.81 1.71
CA VAL A 230 6.25 9.38 2.05
C VAL A 230 7.61 8.99 2.62
N VAL A 231 8.70 9.46 2.01
CA VAL A 231 10.07 9.08 2.41
C VAL A 231 10.40 9.56 3.83
N ILE A 232 10.07 10.81 4.19
CA ILE A 232 10.43 11.35 5.51
C ILE A 232 9.75 10.55 6.65
N PRO A 233 8.41 10.32 6.64
CA PRO A 233 7.78 9.52 7.68
C PRO A 233 8.28 8.08 7.72
N MET A 234 8.62 7.47 6.58
CA MET A 234 9.23 6.13 6.56
C MET A 234 10.62 6.11 7.20
N VAL A 235 11.48 7.09 6.91
CA VAL A 235 12.80 7.19 7.54
C VAL A 235 12.67 7.36 9.05
N SER A 236 11.76 8.25 9.50
CA SER A 236 11.45 8.38 10.93
C SER A 236 10.94 7.07 11.51
N TYR A 237 10.09 6.35 10.79
CA TYR A 237 9.55 5.07 11.24
C TYR A 237 10.63 3.99 11.37
N ILE A 238 11.58 3.92 10.44
CA ILE A 238 12.71 2.96 10.45
C ILE A 238 13.67 3.27 11.60
N THR A 239 14.03 4.54 11.75
CA THR A 239 15.08 4.98 12.69
C THR A 239 14.58 5.23 14.11
N GLY A 240 13.28 5.47 14.28
CA GLY A 240 12.69 5.96 15.53
C GLY A 240 13.00 7.43 15.82
N ILE A 241 13.58 8.17 14.86
CA ILE A 241 13.92 9.59 15.02
C ILE A 241 12.90 10.44 14.27
N GLU A 242 12.06 11.15 15.03
CA GLU A 242 11.11 12.11 14.45
C GLU A 242 11.84 13.35 13.95
N ALA A 243 11.77 13.59 12.64
CA ALA A 243 12.37 14.77 12.02
C ALA A 243 11.53 15.22 10.82
N ARG A 244 11.39 16.54 10.66
CA ARG A 244 10.81 17.19 9.45
C ARG A 244 9.33 16.85 9.16
N PHE A 245 8.53 16.46 10.16
CA PHE A 245 7.08 16.23 9.96
C PHE A 245 6.31 17.50 9.58
N GLU A 246 6.64 18.67 10.15
CA GLU A 246 6.01 19.94 9.76
C GLU A 246 6.18 20.24 8.26
N PHE A 247 7.35 19.89 7.71
CA PHE A 247 7.62 20.02 6.28
C PHE A 247 6.74 19.09 5.44
N VAL A 248 6.51 17.85 5.87
CA VAL A 248 5.58 16.92 5.21
C VAL A 248 4.15 17.47 5.23
N GLU A 249 3.72 18.00 6.37
CA GLU A 249 2.39 18.60 6.52
C GLU A 249 2.19 19.83 5.63
N ASP A 250 3.21 20.67 5.45
CA ASP A 250 3.19 21.80 4.53
C ASP A 250 2.97 21.36 3.07
N ILE A 251 3.68 20.31 2.64
CA ILE A 251 3.49 19.74 1.30
C ILE A 251 2.08 19.19 1.15
N ALA A 252 1.60 18.42 2.14
CA ALA A 252 0.24 17.86 2.11
C ALA A 252 -0.83 18.95 2.02
N ARG A 253 -0.71 20.04 2.81
CA ARG A 253 -1.60 21.22 2.70
C ARG A 253 -1.58 21.82 1.30
N SER A 254 -0.40 21.91 0.67
CA SER A 254 -0.27 22.41 -0.70
C SER A 254 -0.95 21.48 -1.72
N VAL A 255 -0.82 20.16 -1.55
CA VAL A 255 -1.50 19.15 -2.40
C VAL A 255 -3.01 19.32 -2.29
N PHE A 256 -3.57 19.31 -1.07
CA PHE A 256 -5.02 19.36 -0.86
C PHE A 256 -5.67 20.67 -1.29
N SER A 257 -4.92 21.76 -1.32
CA SER A 257 -5.41 23.06 -1.78
C SER A 257 -5.28 23.26 -3.29
N SER A 258 -4.58 22.38 -4.01
CA SER A 258 -4.39 22.52 -5.45
C SER A 258 -5.57 21.94 -6.24
N PRO A 259 -6.21 22.74 -7.13
CA PRO A 259 -7.28 22.24 -8.00
C PRO A 259 -6.77 21.29 -9.09
N ASP A 260 -5.46 21.22 -9.32
CA ASP A 260 -4.84 20.39 -10.34
C ASP A 260 -4.14 19.14 -9.74
N ALA A 261 -4.23 18.93 -8.42
CA ALA A 261 -3.75 17.72 -7.78
C ALA A 261 -4.53 16.51 -8.29
N ASN A 262 -3.81 15.51 -8.81
CA ASN A 262 -4.42 14.24 -9.19
C ASN A 262 -4.58 13.33 -7.96
N PRO A 263 -5.45 12.31 -8.01
CA PRO A 263 -5.71 11.50 -6.82
C PRO A 263 -4.48 10.71 -6.33
N SER A 264 -3.54 10.32 -7.19
CA SER A 264 -2.29 9.68 -6.76
C SER A 264 -1.42 10.59 -5.86
N ALA A 265 -1.32 11.88 -6.17
CA ALA A 265 -0.62 12.84 -5.31
C ALA A 265 -1.33 13.01 -3.96
N THR A 266 -2.66 13.10 -3.98
CA THR A 266 -3.49 13.14 -2.78
C THR A 266 -3.31 11.89 -1.92
N ASN A 267 -3.23 10.70 -2.53
CA ASN A 267 -2.98 9.45 -1.84
C ASN A 267 -1.59 9.42 -1.18
N ALA A 268 -0.55 9.89 -1.86
CA ALA A 268 0.80 9.99 -1.28
C ALA A 268 0.84 10.95 -0.07
N ALA A 269 0.08 12.05 -0.11
CA ALA A 269 -0.06 12.96 1.02
C ALA A 269 -0.80 12.29 2.19
N HIS A 270 -1.92 11.60 1.94
CA HIS A 270 -2.64 10.84 2.98
C HIS A 270 -1.77 9.76 3.62
N ILE A 271 -0.99 9.02 2.83
CA ILE A 271 -0.07 7.98 3.32
C ILE A 271 1.00 8.57 4.24
N GLY A 272 1.61 9.68 3.81
CA GLY A 272 2.58 10.40 4.63
C GLY A 272 2.00 10.85 5.98
N LEU A 273 0.84 11.50 5.94
CA LEU A 273 0.14 11.94 7.15
C LEU A 273 -0.31 10.77 8.03
N ALA A 274 -0.69 9.63 7.44
CA ALA A 274 -1.10 8.44 8.19
C ALA A 274 0.07 7.85 8.98
N LEU A 275 1.26 7.78 8.38
CA LEU A 275 2.47 7.37 9.08
C LEU A 275 2.85 8.34 10.21
N ILE A 276 2.65 9.65 10.02
CA ILE A 276 2.87 10.66 11.07
C ILE A 276 1.87 10.49 12.21
N ALA A 277 0.58 10.32 11.89
CA ALA A 277 -0.48 10.13 12.88
C ALA A 277 -0.22 8.88 13.72
N ALA A 278 0.19 7.78 13.09
CA ALA A 278 0.54 6.55 13.79
C ALA A 278 1.73 6.74 14.75
N GLN A 279 2.80 7.41 14.31
CA GLN A 279 3.99 7.67 15.13
C GLN A 279 3.70 8.59 16.32
N ARG A 280 2.84 9.61 16.13
CA ARG A 280 2.44 10.54 17.19
C ARG A 280 1.34 10.01 18.12
N GLY A 281 0.71 8.88 17.78
CA GLY A 281 -0.47 8.40 18.49
C GLY A 281 -1.68 9.33 18.34
N ASP A 282 -1.79 10.05 17.22
CA ASP A 282 -2.91 10.97 16.96
C ASP A 282 -4.16 10.21 16.51
N GLU A 283 -5.01 9.91 17.47
CA GLU A 283 -6.26 9.17 17.28
C GLU A 283 -7.26 9.88 16.35
N THR A 284 -7.28 11.22 16.37
CA THR A 284 -8.22 12.01 15.58
C THR A 284 -7.82 12.00 14.11
N ALA A 285 -6.54 12.28 13.83
CA ALA A 285 -6.00 12.19 12.49
C ALA A 285 -6.07 10.75 11.96
N ALA A 286 -5.81 9.75 12.81
CA ALA A 286 -5.88 8.35 12.41
C ALA A 286 -7.28 7.96 11.90
N LYS A 287 -8.35 8.43 12.55
CA LYS A 287 -9.73 8.16 12.12
C LYS A 287 -10.07 8.75 10.76
N GLU A 288 -9.67 9.99 10.51
CA GLU A 288 -9.88 10.66 9.22
C GLU A 288 -9.11 9.94 8.11
N LEU A 289 -7.83 9.68 8.35
CA LEU A 289 -6.93 9.09 7.36
C LEU A 289 -7.25 7.62 7.06
N TYR A 290 -7.80 6.88 8.03
CA TYR A 290 -8.28 5.52 7.81
C TYR A 290 -9.38 5.48 6.75
N GLY A 291 -10.33 6.42 6.81
CA GLY A 291 -11.38 6.57 5.81
C GLY A 291 -10.84 7.03 4.45
N ALA A 292 -9.88 7.96 4.46
CA ALA A 292 -9.27 8.50 3.24
C ALA A 292 -8.50 7.43 2.42
N LEU A 293 -7.93 6.42 3.10
CA LEU A 293 -7.18 5.33 2.46
C LEU A 293 -8.06 4.15 2.00
N GLN A 294 -9.35 4.13 2.36
CA GLN A 294 -10.26 3.04 1.99
C GLN A 294 -10.36 2.77 0.48
N PRO A 295 -10.39 3.78 -0.42
CA PRO A 295 -10.50 3.56 -1.87
C PRO A 295 -9.31 2.81 -2.48
N ILE A 296 -8.16 2.78 -1.79
CA ILE A 296 -6.92 2.13 -2.25
C ILE A 296 -6.51 0.96 -1.35
N ALA A 297 -7.39 0.49 -0.46
CA ALA A 297 -7.16 -0.72 0.32
C ALA A 297 -6.90 -1.94 -0.60
N GLY A 298 -6.09 -2.89 -0.16
CA GLY A 298 -5.69 -4.04 -0.95
C GLY A 298 -4.64 -3.77 -2.04
N THR A 299 -4.01 -2.59 -2.04
CA THR A 299 -2.99 -2.21 -3.04
C THR A 299 -1.66 -1.82 -2.42
N MET A 300 -0.61 -1.78 -3.25
CA MET A 300 0.66 -1.13 -2.96
C MET A 300 0.60 0.34 -3.40
N ALA A 301 0.75 1.29 -2.46
CA ALA A 301 0.67 2.72 -2.75
C ALA A 301 1.57 3.57 -1.81
N PRO A 302 1.94 4.80 -2.21
CA PRO A 302 1.82 5.30 -3.58
C PRO A 302 2.73 4.49 -4.50
N THR A 303 2.42 4.47 -5.79
CA THR A 303 3.39 3.96 -6.75
C THR A 303 4.39 5.08 -7.09
N CYS A 304 5.55 4.73 -7.65
CA CYS A 304 6.37 5.75 -8.29
C CYS A 304 5.56 6.49 -9.39
N SER A 305 5.85 7.73 -9.71
CA SER A 305 6.89 8.64 -9.16
C SER A 305 6.45 9.40 -7.90
N TYR A 306 5.37 9.00 -7.22
CA TYR A 306 4.82 9.75 -6.08
C TYR A 306 5.48 9.42 -4.74
N GLY A 307 6.23 8.32 -4.69
CA GLY A 307 6.94 7.84 -3.53
C GLY A 307 7.19 6.34 -3.60
N PRO A 308 7.93 5.78 -2.64
CA PRO A 308 8.04 4.34 -2.44
C PRO A 308 6.68 3.73 -2.08
N GLY A 309 6.41 2.52 -2.55
CA GLY A 309 5.19 1.79 -2.21
C GLY A 309 5.19 1.22 -0.80
N LEU A 310 4.05 1.32 -0.13
CA LEU A 310 3.71 0.56 1.07
C LEU A 310 2.40 -0.20 0.86
N ALA A 311 2.24 -1.33 1.56
CA ALA A 311 0.97 -2.03 1.55
C ALA A 311 -0.05 -1.15 2.29
N VAL A 312 -1.09 -0.69 1.59
CA VAL A 312 -2.07 0.25 2.16
C VAL A 312 -2.74 -0.34 3.40
N ASP A 313 -3.00 -1.64 3.40
CA ASP A 313 -3.59 -2.30 4.57
C ASP A 313 -2.64 -2.36 5.77
N ARG A 314 -1.32 -2.32 5.58
CA ARG A 314 -0.38 -2.17 6.70
C ARG A 314 -0.55 -0.81 7.36
N ILE A 315 -0.65 0.25 6.57
CA ILE A 315 -0.89 1.62 7.06
C ILE A 315 -2.25 1.68 7.77
N ARG A 316 -3.31 1.11 7.18
CA ARG A 316 -4.63 1.01 7.81
C ARG A 316 -4.58 0.23 9.12
N GLY A 317 -3.76 -0.83 9.20
CA GLY A 317 -3.48 -1.58 10.43
C GLY A 317 -2.85 -0.71 11.52
N LEU A 318 -1.83 0.08 11.16
CA LEU A 318 -1.20 1.05 12.07
C LEU A 318 -2.22 2.08 12.59
N LEU A 319 -3.05 2.64 11.71
CA LEU A 319 -4.09 3.59 12.09
C LEU A 319 -5.15 2.95 13.00
N SER A 320 -5.60 1.72 12.71
CA SER A 320 -6.51 0.98 13.58
C SER A 320 -5.91 0.73 14.95
N GLN A 321 -4.62 0.39 15.02
CA GLN A 321 -3.91 0.23 16.28
C GLN A 321 -3.81 1.56 17.05
N THR A 322 -3.54 2.68 16.37
CA THR A 322 -3.55 4.01 16.97
C THR A 322 -4.92 4.38 17.55
N MET A 323 -6.01 3.95 16.90
CA MET A 323 -7.39 4.11 17.40
C MET A 323 -7.80 3.09 18.48
N GLY A 324 -6.89 2.21 18.93
CA GLY A 324 -7.21 1.14 19.87
C GLY A 324 -8.12 0.03 19.32
N ASN A 325 -8.40 0.03 18.02
CA ASN A 325 -9.26 -0.96 17.36
C ASN A 325 -8.43 -2.19 16.96
N LEU A 326 -7.96 -2.96 17.96
CA LEU A 326 -6.93 -3.99 17.76
C LEU A 326 -7.36 -5.19 16.92
N ASP A 327 -8.65 -5.56 16.92
CA ASP A 327 -9.17 -6.59 16.01
C ASP A 327 -9.12 -6.12 14.55
N GLN A 328 -9.55 -4.89 14.30
CA GLN A 328 -9.48 -4.28 12.97
C GLN A 328 -8.02 -4.11 12.52
N ALA A 329 -7.12 -3.77 13.44
CA ALA A 329 -5.69 -3.72 13.16
C ALA A 329 -5.17 -5.10 12.73
N ALA A 330 -5.54 -6.15 13.47
CA ALA A 330 -5.14 -7.51 13.16
C ALA A 330 -5.64 -7.99 11.79
N ASP A 331 -6.87 -7.66 11.40
CA ASP A 331 -7.43 -8.01 10.09
C ASP A 331 -6.69 -7.28 8.95
N ASN A 332 -6.44 -5.99 9.12
CA ASN A 332 -5.71 -5.18 8.14
C ASN A 332 -4.25 -5.68 7.96
N PHE A 333 -3.56 -6.01 9.05
CA PHE A 333 -2.21 -6.58 8.96
C PHE A 333 -2.19 -7.97 8.32
N GLU A 334 -3.19 -8.82 8.58
CA GLU A 334 -3.32 -10.13 7.92
C GLU A 334 -3.47 -9.94 6.39
N HIS A 335 -4.34 -9.03 5.95
CA HIS A 335 -4.48 -8.70 4.53
C HIS A 335 -3.18 -8.20 3.91
N ALA A 336 -2.47 -7.28 4.59
CA ALA A 336 -1.19 -6.76 4.11
C ALA A 336 -0.11 -7.85 4.01
N ALA A 337 -0.02 -8.75 4.99
CA ALA A 337 0.93 -9.84 4.99
C ALA A 337 0.62 -10.86 3.86
N ALA A 338 -0.65 -11.21 3.67
CA ALA A 338 -1.08 -12.09 2.59
C ALA A 338 -0.78 -11.48 1.21
N PHE A 339 -1.07 -10.18 1.03
CA PHE A 339 -0.76 -9.44 -0.18
C PHE A 339 0.75 -9.45 -0.47
N CYS A 340 1.58 -9.05 0.48
CA CYS A 340 3.03 -8.99 0.28
C CYS A 340 3.63 -10.38 0.03
N ARG A 341 3.12 -11.43 0.68
CA ARG A 341 3.57 -12.81 0.46
C ARG A 341 3.24 -13.29 -0.95
N LYS A 342 2.04 -12.99 -1.45
CA LYS A 342 1.64 -13.31 -2.83
C LYS A 342 2.49 -12.53 -3.85
N ALA A 343 2.71 -11.25 -3.60
CA ALA A 343 3.43 -10.37 -4.52
C ALA A 343 4.95 -10.54 -4.46
N GLY A 344 5.49 -11.18 -3.42
CA GLY A 344 6.93 -11.29 -3.19
C GLY A 344 7.56 -9.98 -2.68
N TYR A 345 6.76 -9.09 -2.07
CA TYR A 345 7.24 -7.81 -1.55
C TYR A 345 7.85 -7.96 -0.16
N ARG A 346 9.12 -8.36 -0.11
CA ARG A 346 9.72 -8.94 1.09
C ARG A 346 10.04 -7.93 2.19
N PRO A 347 10.67 -6.76 1.94
CA PRO A 347 10.92 -5.78 2.99
C PRO A 347 9.62 -5.32 3.65
N GLU A 348 8.58 -5.08 2.85
CA GLU A 348 7.27 -4.68 3.36
C GLU A 348 6.61 -5.80 4.17
N LEU A 349 6.70 -7.07 3.72
CA LEU A 349 6.25 -8.22 4.51
C LEU A 349 6.95 -8.29 5.87
N GLY A 350 8.26 -8.09 5.91
CA GLY A 350 9.02 -8.08 7.16
C GLY A 350 8.50 -7.03 8.14
N TRP A 351 8.38 -5.78 7.69
CA TRP A 351 7.82 -4.71 8.50
C TRP A 351 6.37 -4.98 8.93
N THR A 352 5.51 -5.45 8.03
CA THR A 352 4.12 -5.83 8.34
C THR A 352 4.06 -6.91 9.43
N CYS A 353 4.89 -7.95 9.35
CA CYS A 353 4.90 -9.01 10.35
C CYS A 353 5.32 -8.49 11.74
N CYS A 354 6.30 -7.59 11.80
CA CYS A 354 6.69 -6.94 13.06
C CYS A 354 5.55 -6.09 13.64
N ASP A 355 4.93 -5.25 12.82
CA ASP A 355 3.83 -4.37 13.26
C ASP A 355 2.60 -5.17 13.67
N TYR A 356 2.32 -6.27 12.96
CA TYR A 356 1.25 -7.18 13.31
C TYR A 356 1.49 -7.87 14.67
N ALA A 357 2.72 -8.30 14.92
CA ALA A 357 3.08 -8.88 16.21
C ALA A 357 2.90 -7.87 17.36
N ASP A 358 3.19 -6.59 17.13
CA ASP A 358 2.92 -5.51 18.10
C ASP A 358 1.42 -5.39 18.39
N ALA A 359 0.57 -5.36 17.35
CA ALA A 359 -0.89 -5.29 17.52
C ALA A 359 -1.46 -6.49 18.29
N LEU A 360 -1.00 -7.71 17.99
CA LEU A 360 -1.41 -8.93 18.69
C LEU A 360 -0.93 -8.94 20.15
N SER A 361 0.27 -8.44 20.40
CA SER A 361 0.80 -8.31 21.76
C SER A 361 -0.01 -7.32 22.59
N LEU A 362 -0.47 -6.22 21.97
CA LEU A 362 -1.38 -5.25 22.60
C LEU A 362 -2.78 -5.84 22.83
N ARG A 363 -3.30 -6.62 21.87
CA ARG A 363 -4.64 -7.23 21.96
C ARG A 363 -4.68 -8.30 23.04
N ASN A 364 -3.62 -9.10 23.13
CA ASN A 364 -3.41 -10.11 24.17
C ASN A 364 -4.57 -11.11 24.31
N GLY A 365 -5.18 -11.47 23.18
CA GLY A 365 -6.25 -12.46 23.08
C GLY A 365 -5.73 -13.90 23.04
N PRO A 366 -6.64 -14.90 23.09
CA PRO A 366 -6.28 -16.30 22.99
C PRO A 366 -5.55 -16.63 21.68
N GLY A 367 -4.31 -17.14 21.77
CA GLY A 367 -3.50 -17.50 20.60
C GLY A 367 -2.63 -16.38 20.04
N ASP A 368 -2.87 -15.12 20.45
CA ASP A 368 -2.13 -13.95 19.96
C ASP A 368 -0.63 -14.06 20.24
N HIS A 369 -0.26 -14.49 21.45
CA HIS A 369 1.14 -14.66 21.82
C HIS A 369 1.88 -15.66 20.91
N LYS A 370 1.24 -16.79 20.57
CA LYS A 370 1.82 -17.79 19.66
C LYS A 370 1.92 -17.25 18.24
N LYS A 371 0.90 -16.54 17.78
CA LYS A 371 0.89 -15.95 16.42
C LYS A 371 1.92 -14.82 16.31
N ALA A 372 2.01 -13.94 17.29
CA ALA A 372 3.01 -12.88 17.39
C ALA A 372 4.43 -13.45 17.35
N ALA A 373 4.72 -14.52 18.11
CA ALA A 373 6.02 -15.19 18.05
C ALA A 373 6.36 -15.68 16.63
N GLY A 374 5.41 -16.36 15.96
CA GLY A 374 5.62 -16.83 14.58
C GLY A 374 5.83 -15.70 13.57
N LEU A 375 5.12 -14.58 13.73
CA LEU A 375 5.29 -13.39 12.89
C LEU A 375 6.65 -12.73 13.11
N LEU A 376 7.13 -12.64 14.36
CA LEU A 376 8.47 -12.12 14.67
C LEU A 376 9.56 -13.03 14.10
N ASP A 377 9.37 -14.35 14.12
CA ASP A 377 10.31 -15.30 13.50
C ASP A 377 10.38 -15.10 11.97
N GLU A 378 9.23 -14.95 11.30
CA GLU A 378 9.17 -14.65 9.86
C GLU A 378 9.83 -13.29 9.55
N SER A 379 9.54 -12.26 10.34
CA SER A 379 10.15 -10.94 10.21
C SER A 379 11.67 -10.98 10.40
N MET A 380 12.16 -11.71 11.40
CA MET A 380 13.60 -11.86 11.66
C MET A 380 14.30 -12.59 10.50
N ALA A 381 13.68 -13.64 9.97
CA ALA A 381 14.22 -14.40 8.84
C ALA A 381 14.38 -13.50 7.59
N ILE A 382 13.32 -12.76 7.23
CA ILE A 382 13.36 -11.80 6.11
C ILE A 382 14.41 -10.73 6.36
N ALA A 383 14.40 -10.09 7.52
CA ALA A 383 15.31 -9.00 7.84
C ALA A 383 16.77 -9.46 7.82
N THR A 384 17.07 -10.66 8.32
CA THR A 384 18.42 -11.24 8.31
C THR A 384 18.88 -11.54 6.89
N GLU A 385 18.04 -12.18 6.08
CA GLU A 385 18.38 -12.50 4.68
C GLU A 385 18.66 -11.23 3.86
N LEU A 386 17.89 -10.17 4.10
CA LEU A 386 18.02 -8.89 3.40
C LEU A 386 19.03 -7.93 4.05
N GLY A 387 19.62 -8.27 5.20
CA GLY A 387 20.51 -7.38 5.94
C GLY A 387 19.84 -6.11 6.49
N MET A 388 18.54 -6.14 6.74
CA MET A 388 17.74 -5.00 7.22
C MET A 388 17.98 -4.72 8.70
N ARG A 389 19.15 -4.17 9.05
CA ARG A 389 19.62 -4.03 10.44
C ARG A 389 18.63 -3.35 11.40
N PRO A 390 18.00 -2.21 11.07
CA PRO A 390 17.05 -1.59 12.00
C PRO A 390 15.81 -2.46 12.27
N LEU A 391 15.34 -3.22 11.27
CA LEU A 391 14.25 -4.17 11.48
C LEU A 391 14.70 -5.35 12.34
N MET A 392 15.90 -5.88 12.13
CA MET A 392 16.46 -6.93 12.98
C MET A 392 16.52 -6.50 14.45
N GLU A 393 17.00 -5.29 14.72
CA GLU A 393 17.07 -4.72 16.07
C GLU A 393 15.67 -4.58 16.69
N ARG A 394 14.71 -4.02 15.95
CA ARG A 394 13.32 -3.89 16.41
C ARG A 394 12.71 -5.25 16.73
N VAL A 395 12.87 -6.24 15.86
CA VAL A 395 12.31 -7.59 16.06
C VAL A 395 12.96 -8.27 17.26
N ALA A 396 14.26 -8.14 17.46
CA ALA A 396 14.96 -8.68 18.62
C ALA A 396 14.42 -8.08 19.94
N ASP A 397 14.19 -6.77 19.97
CA ASP A 397 13.58 -6.10 21.12
C ASP A 397 12.17 -6.64 21.40
N ARG A 398 11.35 -6.84 20.36
CA ARG A 398 10.00 -7.40 20.49
C ARG A 398 10.00 -8.86 20.95
N GLN A 399 10.91 -9.68 20.44
CA GLN A 399 11.07 -11.07 20.89
C GLN A 399 11.47 -11.11 22.39
N GLY A 400 12.36 -10.21 22.82
CA GLY A 400 12.73 -10.06 24.24
C GLY A 400 11.56 -9.61 25.11
N ALA A 401 10.76 -8.64 24.64
CA ALA A 401 9.56 -8.19 25.32
C ALA A 401 8.50 -9.31 25.42
N LEU A 402 8.28 -10.06 24.34
CA LEU A 402 7.33 -11.16 24.31
C LEU A 402 7.74 -12.29 25.26
N ALA A 403 9.03 -12.61 25.34
CA ALA A 403 9.56 -13.62 26.26
C ALA A 403 9.42 -13.24 27.75
N THR A 404 9.37 -11.94 28.05
CA THR A 404 9.26 -11.41 29.42
C THR A 404 7.83 -11.04 29.82
N GLN A 405 6.91 -10.91 28.86
CA GLN A 405 5.50 -10.72 29.14
C GLN A 405 4.93 -11.94 29.86
N PRO A 406 4.25 -11.77 31.01
CA PRO A 406 3.47 -12.84 31.57
C PRO A 406 2.39 -13.17 30.54
N VAL A 407 2.40 -14.39 29.99
CA VAL A 407 1.26 -14.90 29.22
C VAL A 407 0.04 -14.68 30.09
N ALA A 408 -0.82 -13.73 29.72
CA ALA A 408 -1.99 -13.44 30.51
C ALA A 408 -2.76 -14.76 30.58
N LYS A 409 -2.87 -15.33 31.78
CA LYS A 409 -3.86 -16.38 32.03
C LYS A 409 -5.16 -15.76 31.57
N ALA A 410 -5.77 -16.31 30.52
CA ALA A 410 -7.07 -15.87 30.07
C ALA A 410 -7.98 -15.79 31.30
N THR A 411 -8.37 -14.57 31.67
CA THR A 411 -9.22 -14.33 32.83
C THR A 411 -10.63 -14.61 32.36
N TYR A 412 -11.05 -15.86 32.52
CA TYR A 412 -12.42 -16.22 32.20
C TYR A 412 -13.35 -15.77 33.34
N PRO A 413 -14.61 -15.44 33.02
CA PRO A 413 -15.62 -15.11 34.01
C PRO A 413 -15.65 -16.14 35.15
N ASP A 414 -15.90 -15.65 36.38
CA ASP A 414 -16.02 -16.44 37.61
C ASP A 414 -14.81 -17.35 37.92
N GLY A 415 -13.61 -16.98 37.46
CA GLY A 415 -12.38 -17.70 37.78
C GLY A 415 -12.29 -19.07 37.10
N LEU A 416 -12.99 -19.24 35.98
CA LEU A 416 -12.84 -20.41 35.13
C LEU A 416 -11.40 -20.47 34.58
N THR A 417 -10.89 -21.69 34.46
CA THR A 417 -9.63 -21.97 33.78
C THR A 417 -9.88 -22.23 32.30
N GLN A 418 -8.84 -22.12 31.47
CA GLN A 418 -8.93 -22.44 30.04
C GLN A 418 -9.54 -23.82 29.79
N ARG A 419 -9.12 -24.82 30.56
CA ARG A 419 -9.64 -26.18 30.44
C ARG A 419 -11.11 -26.30 30.82
N GLU A 420 -11.56 -25.52 31.79
CA GLU A 420 -12.97 -25.47 32.18
C GLU A 420 -13.83 -24.77 31.13
N VAL A 421 -13.29 -23.75 30.45
CA VAL A 421 -13.99 -23.10 29.33
C VAL A 421 -14.09 -24.01 28.10
N GLU A 422 -13.05 -24.77 27.77
CA GLU A 422 -13.11 -25.81 26.73
C GLU A 422 -14.22 -26.83 27.02
N VAL A 423 -14.27 -27.34 28.26
CA VAL A 423 -15.33 -28.26 28.70
C VAL A 423 -16.70 -27.60 28.64
N LEU A 424 -16.83 -26.34 29.07
CA LEU A 424 -18.08 -25.59 29.06
C LEU A 424 -18.60 -25.33 27.63
N ARG A 425 -17.72 -25.08 26.66
CA ARG A 425 -18.07 -24.93 25.24
C ARG A 425 -18.62 -26.23 24.65
N LEU A 426 -17.90 -27.34 24.83
CA LEU A 426 -18.35 -28.66 24.38
C LEU A 426 -19.65 -29.08 25.08
N LEU A 427 -19.80 -28.70 26.35
CA LEU A 427 -21.03 -28.90 27.11
C LEU A 427 -22.20 -28.13 26.49
N ALA A 428 -21.98 -26.87 26.16
CA ALA A 428 -22.97 -25.97 25.56
C ALA A 428 -23.33 -26.37 24.12
N GLN A 429 -22.43 -27.05 23.40
CA GLN A 429 -22.70 -27.72 22.11
C GLN A 429 -23.49 -29.03 22.24
N GLY A 430 -23.84 -29.45 23.46
CA GLY A 430 -24.67 -30.65 23.70
C GLY A 430 -23.90 -31.97 23.85
N LYS A 431 -22.56 -31.96 23.88
CA LYS A 431 -21.74 -33.19 23.98
C LYS A 431 -21.80 -33.85 25.36
N SER A 432 -22.16 -35.13 25.44
CA SER A 432 -22.17 -35.89 26.70
C SER A 432 -20.77 -35.96 27.35
N ASN A 433 -20.69 -36.29 28.65
CA ASN A 433 -19.40 -36.37 29.36
C ASN A 433 -18.43 -37.38 28.74
N SER A 434 -18.93 -38.46 28.13
CA SER A 434 -18.11 -39.42 27.39
C SER A 434 -17.56 -38.83 26.09
N GLN A 435 -18.37 -38.07 25.36
CA GLN A 435 -17.94 -37.36 24.14
C GLN A 435 -16.92 -36.26 24.47
N ILE A 436 -17.18 -35.46 25.51
CA ILE A 436 -16.23 -34.46 26.02
C ILE A 436 -14.91 -35.15 26.41
N ALA A 437 -14.97 -36.27 27.12
CA ALA A 437 -13.79 -36.99 27.54
C ALA A 437 -12.97 -37.54 26.35
N GLN A 438 -13.65 -38.04 25.33
CA GLN A 438 -13.03 -38.55 24.11
C GLN A 438 -12.32 -37.43 23.33
N GLU A 439 -12.99 -36.30 23.14
CA GLU A 439 -12.45 -35.16 22.38
C GLU A 439 -11.30 -34.46 23.11
N LEU A 440 -11.38 -34.42 24.43
CA LEU A 440 -10.35 -33.83 25.28
C LEU A 440 -9.24 -34.82 25.66
N VAL A 441 -9.32 -36.08 25.22
CA VAL A 441 -8.39 -37.18 25.52
C VAL A 441 -8.14 -37.34 27.03
N VAL A 442 -9.21 -37.46 27.80
CA VAL A 442 -9.20 -37.68 29.26
C VAL A 442 -10.15 -38.81 29.66
N ALA A 443 -10.03 -39.30 30.90
CA ALA A 443 -11.00 -40.25 31.44
C ALA A 443 -12.37 -39.59 31.65
N GLU A 444 -13.47 -40.34 31.46
CA GLU A 444 -14.83 -39.84 31.64
C GLU A 444 -15.07 -39.28 33.07
N GLY A 445 -14.49 -39.92 34.08
CA GLY A 445 -14.53 -39.43 35.47
C GLY A 445 -13.88 -38.05 35.63
N THR A 446 -12.85 -37.74 34.85
CA THR A 446 -12.18 -36.42 34.83
C THR A 446 -13.09 -35.37 34.18
N SER A 447 -13.77 -35.70 33.08
CA SER A 447 -14.76 -34.82 32.45
C SER A 447 -15.93 -34.52 33.41
N ARG A 448 -16.49 -35.53 34.08
CA ARG A 448 -17.52 -35.33 35.12
C ARG A 448 -17.07 -34.38 36.23
N ARG A 449 -15.83 -34.52 36.69
CA ARG A 449 -15.26 -33.64 37.71
C ARG A 449 -15.12 -32.20 37.21
N HIS A 450 -14.68 -32.01 35.96
CA HIS A 450 -14.63 -30.67 35.37
C HIS A 450 -16.02 -30.03 35.27
N VAL A 451 -17.05 -30.76 34.83
CA VAL A 451 -18.43 -30.25 34.77
C VAL A 451 -18.97 -29.87 36.16
N ALA A 452 -18.69 -30.68 37.18
CA ALA A 452 -19.09 -30.36 38.56
C ALA A 452 -18.40 -29.10 39.09
N ASN A 453 -17.09 -28.97 38.88
CA ASN A 453 -16.34 -27.78 39.28
C ASN A 453 -16.80 -26.52 38.52
N ILE A 454 -17.17 -26.65 37.25
CA ILE A 454 -17.71 -25.55 36.46
C ILE A 454 -19.03 -25.07 37.06
N HIS A 455 -19.96 -26.00 37.37
CA HIS A 455 -21.24 -25.66 37.99
C HIS A 455 -21.06 -24.92 39.32
N GLU A 456 -20.10 -25.36 40.13
CA GLU A 456 -19.76 -24.70 41.40
C GLU A 456 -19.20 -23.30 41.20
N LYS A 457 -18.31 -23.11 40.21
CA LYS A 457 -17.67 -21.82 39.94
C LYS A 457 -18.65 -20.77 39.39
N ILE A 458 -19.55 -21.17 38.51
CA ILE A 458 -20.49 -20.25 37.84
C ILE A 458 -21.86 -20.18 38.52
N ASP A 459 -21.99 -20.84 39.69
CA ASP A 459 -23.19 -20.90 40.53
C ASP A 459 -24.46 -21.34 39.77
N VAL A 460 -24.38 -22.51 39.11
CA VAL A 460 -25.52 -23.10 38.37
C VAL A 460 -25.81 -24.53 38.82
N ALA A 461 -27.07 -24.92 38.77
CA ALA A 461 -27.52 -26.23 39.26
C ALA A 461 -27.46 -27.33 38.19
N ASN A 462 -27.54 -26.96 36.91
CA ASN A 462 -27.67 -27.94 35.84
C ASN A 462 -27.04 -27.51 34.52
N ARG A 463 -26.92 -28.49 33.64
CA ARG A 463 -26.31 -28.35 32.31
C ARG A 463 -26.99 -27.30 31.44
N ALA A 464 -28.31 -27.14 31.54
CA ALA A 464 -29.04 -26.15 30.73
C ALA A 464 -28.78 -24.71 31.21
N GLU A 465 -28.54 -24.52 32.50
CA GLU A 465 -28.08 -23.24 33.06
C GLU A 465 -26.63 -22.95 32.68
N ALA A 466 -25.74 -23.95 32.72
CA ALA A 466 -24.37 -23.80 32.24
C ALA A 466 -24.29 -23.42 30.74
N THR A 467 -25.12 -24.02 29.88
CA THR A 467 -25.23 -23.61 28.47
C THR A 467 -25.69 -22.16 28.33
N ARG A 468 -26.70 -21.74 29.10
CA ARG A 468 -27.18 -20.35 29.09
C ARG A 468 -26.12 -19.37 29.57
N TYR A 469 -25.35 -19.74 30.58
CA TYR A 469 -24.20 -18.97 31.03
C TYR A 469 -23.17 -18.80 29.92
N ALA A 470 -22.77 -19.90 29.26
CA ALA A 470 -21.80 -19.84 28.16
C ALA A 470 -22.24 -18.94 27.00
N LEU A 471 -23.55 -18.93 26.69
CA LEU A 471 -24.16 -18.01 25.72
C LEU A 471 -24.13 -16.55 26.20
N ARG A 472 -24.51 -16.31 27.46
CA ARG A 472 -24.57 -14.96 28.06
C ARG A 472 -23.19 -14.30 28.11
N GLU A 473 -22.16 -15.06 28.47
CA GLU A 473 -20.78 -14.58 28.58
C GLU A 473 -20.03 -14.59 27.24
N GLY A 474 -20.70 -14.89 26.12
CA GLY A 474 -20.09 -14.88 24.78
C GLY A 474 -19.00 -15.94 24.60
N LEU A 475 -19.03 -17.04 25.36
CA LEU A 475 -17.98 -18.06 25.36
C LEU A 475 -18.09 -19.05 24.19
N LEU A 476 -19.11 -18.94 23.35
CA LEU A 476 -19.31 -19.76 22.15
C LEU A 476 -18.88 -18.99 20.89
N SER A 477 -17.90 -19.52 20.16
CA SER A 477 -17.63 -19.12 18.78
C SER A 477 -18.58 -19.87 17.85
N LEU A 478 -19.24 -19.16 16.93
CA LEU A 478 -20.20 -19.74 15.98
C LEU A 478 -19.56 -20.32 14.71
N ASP A 479 -18.26 -20.60 14.71
CA ASP A 479 -17.58 -21.22 13.58
C ASP A 479 -16.88 -22.50 14.02
N GLU A 480 -17.59 -23.62 13.83
CA GLU A 480 -17.09 -24.98 13.55
C GLU A 480 -18.30 -25.92 13.50
N SER A 481 -19.23 -25.65 12.57
CA SER A 481 -20.10 -26.72 12.05
C SER A 481 -19.35 -27.37 10.89
N SER A 482 -18.59 -28.41 11.21
CA SER A 482 -18.28 -29.44 10.21
C SER A 482 -19.59 -30.18 9.90
N ASP A 483 -20.20 -29.84 8.77
CA ASP A 483 -21.04 -30.75 7.99
C ASP A 483 -20.30 -31.10 6.70
#